data_AF-A0A947RRC5-F1
#
_entry.id   AF-A0A947RRC5-F1
#
_cell.length_a   1.000
_cell.length_b   1.000
_cell.length_c   1.000
_cell.angle_alpha   90.00
_cell.angle_beta   90.00
_cell.angle_gamma   90.00
#
_symmetry.space_group_name_H-M   'P 1'
#
loop_
_entity.id
_entity.type
_entity.pdbx_description
1 polymer ?
#
loop_
_entity_poly.entity_id
_entity_poly.type
_entity_poly.pdbx_seq_one_letter_code
_entity_poly.pdbx_strand_id
1 'polypeptide(L)'
;LGPDVPAETRRLAGAGCRRLHVQPVSFTCEHIETLHELDIALRADALAGGVIHFSRGAALNLDDTWLASLAAHLLHRAYREEAPAHA
;
A
#
# COMPACT_ATOMS: atom_id res chain seq x y z
N LEU A 1 17.15 -1.01 5.36
CA LEU A 1 16.66 0.03 4.41
C LEU A 1 15.84 1.03 5.20
N GLY A 2 15.82 2.30 4.80
CA GLY A 2 15.05 3.35 5.45
C GLY A 2 14.57 4.40 4.44
N PRO A 3 13.81 5.42 4.89
CA PRO A 3 13.48 5.70 6.29
C PRO A 3 12.47 4.71 6.91
N ASP A 4 12.49 4.61 8.24
CA ASP A 4 11.50 3.89 9.03
C ASP A 4 10.16 4.64 9.02
N VAL A 5 9.04 3.94 8.79
CA VAL A 5 7.72 4.55 8.58
C VAL A 5 7.22 5.30 9.83
N PRO A 6 7.29 4.74 11.05
CA PRO A 6 7.02 5.47 12.29
C PRO A 6 7.90 6.71 12.50
N ALA A 7 9.21 6.59 12.30
CA ALA A 7 10.12 7.73 12.45
C ALA A 7 9.78 8.87 11.48
N GLU A 8 9.51 8.54 10.22
CA GLU A 8 9.13 9.52 9.21
C GLU A 8 7.77 10.14 9.49
N THR A 9 6.81 9.36 9.99
CA THR A 9 5.50 9.85 10.41
C THR A 9 5.61 10.91 11.50
N ARG A 10 6.39 10.65 12.55
CA ARG A 10 6.64 11.62 13.63
C ARG A 10 7.37 12.86 13.11
N ARG A 11 8.35 12.69 12.22
CA ARG A 11 9.07 13.80 11.59
C ARG A 11 8.13 14.71 10.78
N LEU A 12 7.27 14.13 9.94
CA LEU A 12 6.31 14.87 9.13
C LEU A 12 5.29 15.60 10.00
N ALA A 13 4.76 14.93 11.02
CA ALA A 13 3.82 15.53 11.97
C ALA A 13 4.45 16.72 12.71
N GLY A 14 5.67 16.56 13.25
CA GLY A 14 6.42 17.64 13.91
C GLY A 14 6.81 18.79 12.98
N ALA A 15 6.89 18.55 11.66
CA ALA A 15 7.10 19.58 10.65
C ALA A 15 5.81 20.33 10.24
N GLY A 16 4.69 20.07 10.91
CA GLY A 16 3.41 20.75 10.65
C GLY A 16 2.52 20.05 9.63
N CYS A 17 2.81 18.80 9.26
CA CYS A 17 1.91 18.02 8.43
C CYS A 17 0.59 17.75 9.17
N ARG A 18 -0.50 18.33 8.67
CA ARG A 18 -1.84 18.21 9.27
C ARG A 18 -2.66 17.06 8.71
N ARG A 19 -2.32 16.54 7.53
CA ARG A 19 -3.07 15.50 6.83
C ARG A 19 -2.09 14.47 6.27
N LEU A 20 -2.15 13.25 6.79
CA LEU A 20 -1.26 12.16 6.41
C LEU A 20 -2.08 11.02 5.79
N HIS A 21 -1.62 10.57 4.62
CA HIS A 21 -2.16 9.40 3.94
C HIS A 21 -1.05 8.35 3.80
N VAL A 22 -1.38 7.09 4.10
CA VAL A 22 -0.46 5.96 4.01
C VAL A 22 -1.03 4.91 3.06
N GLN A 23 -0.26 4.50 2.06
CA GLN A 23 -0.65 3.44 1.12
C GLN A 23 0.23 2.21 1.32
N PRO A 24 -0.32 1.05 1.70
CA PRO A 24 0.44 -0.19 1.70
C PRO A 24 0.69 -0.64 0.25
N VAL A 25 1.97 -0.77 -0.13
CA VAL A 25 2.39 -1.12 -1.50
C VAL A 25 3.10 -2.48 -1.60
N SER A 26 3.51 -3.04 -0.46
CA SER A 26 4.35 -4.24 -0.42
C SER A 26 3.55 -5.54 -0.43
N PHE A 27 2.28 -5.50 -0.01
CA PHE A 27 1.38 -6.65 0.03
C PHE A 27 0.02 -6.30 -0.54
N THR A 28 -0.62 -7.31 -1.13
CA THR A 28 -1.87 -7.15 -1.87
C THR A 28 -3.10 -7.37 -1.00
N CYS A 29 -2.97 -7.85 0.25
CA CYS A 29 -4.10 -8.12 1.14
C CYS A 29 -3.89 -7.51 2.53
N GLU A 30 -4.97 -7.37 3.27
CA GLU A 30 -4.89 -6.96 4.68
C GLU A 30 -4.22 -8.02 5.54
N HIS A 31 -3.40 -7.56 6.49
CA HIS A 31 -2.64 -8.39 7.43
C HIS A 31 -2.25 -7.56 8.67
N ILE A 32 -1.40 -8.10 9.55
CA ILE A 32 -1.04 -7.43 10.82
C ILE A 32 -0.44 -6.03 10.61
N GLU A 33 0.41 -5.85 9.59
CA GLU A 33 1.03 -4.55 9.30
C GLU A 33 -0.04 -3.49 8.99
N THR A 34 -1.00 -3.77 8.11
CA THR A 34 -2.07 -2.81 7.77
C THR A 34 -3.06 -2.60 8.91
N LEU A 35 -3.62 -3.68 9.46
CA LEU A 35 -4.73 -3.62 10.41
C LEU A 35 -4.33 -3.18 11.81
N HIS A 36 -3.10 -3.46 12.23
CA HIS A 36 -2.62 -3.12 13.56
C HIS A 36 -1.52 -2.06 13.50
N GLU A 37 -0.44 -2.31 12.76
CA GLU A 37 0.71 -1.40 12.79
C GLU A 37 0.38 -0.05 12.14
N LEU A 38 -0.31 -0.03 11.00
CA LEU A 38 -0.69 1.23 10.33
C LEU A 38 -1.97 1.84 10.94
N ASP A 39 -3.06 1.08 11.00
CA ASP A 39 -4.37 1.62 11.39
C ASP A 39 -4.45 2.01 12.89
N ILE A 40 -3.66 1.35 13.75
CA ILE A 40 -3.67 1.59 15.20
C ILE A 40 -2.39 2.31 15.62
N ALA A 41 -1.23 1.68 15.50
CA ALA A 41 0.01 2.19 16.09
C ALA A 41 0.51 3.46 15.37
N LEU A 42 0.64 3.43 14.04
CA LEU A 42 1.12 4.56 13.25
C LEU A 42 0.12 5.73 13.27
N ARG A 43 -1.18 5.42 13.24
CA ARG A 43 -2.23 6.42 13.43
C ARG A 43 -2.08 7.13 14.77
N ALA A 44 -1.82 6.40 15.85
CA ALA A 44 -1.61 6.99 17.18
C ALA A 44 -0.39 7.94 17.18
N ASP A 45 0.72 7.52 16.58
CA ASP A 45 1.93 8.35 16.43
C ASP A 45 1.66 9.63 15.63
N ALA A 46 0.93 9.51 14.52
CA ALA A 46 0.58 10.65 13.67
C ALA A 46 -0.27 11.69 14.43
N LEU A 47 -1.31 11.23 15.14
CA LEU A 47 -2.19 12.10 15.92
C LEU A 47 -1.45 12.77 17.09
N ALA A 48 -0.59 12.02 17.79
CA ALA A 48 0.24 12.57 18.86
C ALA A 48 1.21 13.66 18.35
N GLY A 49 1.66 13.55 17.09
CA GLY A 49 2.53 14.54 16.46
C GLY A 49 1.83 15.76 15.84
N GLY A 50 0.50 15.86 15.90
CA GLY A 50 -0.26 17.02 15.40
C GLY A 50 -0.95 16.82 14.04
N VAL A 51 -0.94 15.62 13.48
CA VAL A 51 -1.81 15.28 12.34
C VAL A 51 -3.27 15.32 12.82
N ILE A 52 -4.13 15.97 12.05
CA ILE A 52 -5.58 16.05 12.35
C ILE A 52 -6.43 15.15 11.45
N HIS A 53 -5.86 14.70 10.34
CA HIS A 53 -6.50 13.75 9.43
C HIS A 53 -5.50 12.68 9.01
N PHE A 54 -5.68 11.47 9.54
CA PHE A 54 -4.92 10.30 9.14
C PHE A 54 -5.84 9.39 8.33
N SER A 55 -5.34 8.88 7.20
CA SER A 55 -6.02 7.87 6.41
C SER A 55 -5.03 6.82 5.92
N ARG A 56 -5.50 5.59 5.79
CA ARG A 56 -4.78 4.52 5.11
C ARG A 56 -5.60 4.09 3.90
N GLY A 57 -4.96 3.91 2.75
CA GLY A 57 -5.58 3.28 1.60
C GLY A 57 -5.78 1.78 1.84
N ALA A 58 -6.85 1.22 1.27
CA ALA A 58 -7.07 -0.23 1.33
C ALA A 58 -5.92 -0.97 0.63
N ALA A 59 -5.57 -2.15 1.13
CA ALA A 59 -4.84 -3.10 0.31
C ALA A 59 -5.70 -3.52 -0.89
N LEU A 60 -5.06 -4.04 -1.95
CA LEU A 60 -5.75 -4.37 -3.19
C LEU A 60 -6.87 -5.41 -3.00
N ASN A 61 -6.72 -6.36 -2.06
CA ASN A 61 -7.69 -7.39 -1.71
C ASN A 61 -8.37 -8.01 -2.94
N LEU A 62 -9.67 -7.75 -3.10
CA LEU A 62 -10.52 -8.22 -4.19
C LEU A 62 -10.85 -7.10 -5.19
N ASP A 63 -10.00 -6.09 -5.31
CA ASP A 63 -10.15 -5.03 -6.30
C ASP A 63 -10.23 -5.64 -7.71
N ASP A 64 -11.31 -5.31 -8.43
CA ASP A 64 -11.61 -5.90 -9.74
C ASP A 64 -10.51 -5.60 -10.77
N THR A 65 -9.93 -4.40 -10.71
CA THR A 65 -8.88 -3.98 -11.65
C THR A 65 -7.60 -4.77 -11.39
N TRP A 66 -7.23 -4.95 -10.12
CA TRP A 66 -6.09 -5.77 -9.72
C TRP A 66 -6.26 -7.23 -10.16
N LEU A 67 -7.41 -7.85 -9.86
CA LEU A 67 -7.68 -9.24 -10.23
C LEU A 67 -7.69 -9.43 -11.75
N ALA A 68 -8.29 -8.51 -12.50
CA ALA A 68 -8.27 -8.52 -13.96
C ALA A 68 -6.85 -8.41 -14.51
N SER A 69 -6.04 -7.52 -13.94
CA SER A 69 -4.62 -7.34 -14.32
C SER A 69 -3.80 -8.60 -14.04
N LEU A 70 -3.98 -9.23 -12.87
CA LEU A 70 -3.29 -10.47 -12.52
C LEU A 70 -3.66 -11.60 -13.48
N ALA A 71 -4.95 -11.77 -13.79
CA ALA A 71 -5.42 -12.76 -14.76
C ALA A 71 -4.84 -12.52 -16.15
N ALA A 72 -4.87 -11.28 -16.64
CA ALA A 72 -4.27 -10.91 -17.93
C ALA A 72 -2.76 -11.19 -17.97
N HIS A 73 -2.04 -10.89 -16.88
CA HIS A 73 -0.62 -11.19 -16.77
C HIS A 73 -0.35 -12.70 -16.83
N LEU A 74 -1.11 -13.51 -16.10
CA LEU A 74 -0.97 -14.97 -16.11
C LEU A 74 -1.27 -15.56 -17.49
N LEU A 75 -2.32 -15.11 -18.16
CA LEU A 75 -2.65 -15.52 -19.54
C LEU A 75 -1.52 -15.19 -20.50
N HIS A 76 -1.02 -13.95 -20.46
CA HIS A 76 0.11 -13.54 -21.29
C HIS A 76 1.35 -14.41 -21.05
N ARG A 77 1.61 -14.81 -19.80
CA ARG A 77 2.75 -15.65 -19.44
C ARG A 77 2.58 -17.11 -19.84
N ALA A 78 1.37 -17.66 -19.71
CA ALA A 78 1.07 -19.05 -20.06
C ALA A 78 1.16 -19.29 -21.57
N TYR A 79 0.66 -18.35 -22.37
CA TYR A 79 0.56 -18.48 -23.84
C TYR A 79 1.67 -17.74 -24.59
N ARG A 80 2.76 -17.39 -23.91
CA ARG A 80 3.84 -16.56 -24.46
C ARG A 80 4.61 -17.21 -25.62
N GLU A 81 4.49 -18.53 -25.80
CA GLU A 81 5.12 -19.32 -26.88
C GLU A 81 4.11 -19.97 -27.86
N GLU A 82 2.80 -19.86 -27.62
CA GLU A 82 1.77 -20.46 -28.50
C GLU A 82 1.35 -19.54 -29.65
N ALA A 83 1.87 -18.32 -29.73
CA ALA A 83 1.76 -17.50 -30.92
C ALA A 83 2.85 -17.93 -31.92
N PRO A 84 2.54 -18.65 -33.02
CA PRO A 84 3.53 -18.87 -34.06
C PRO A 84 4.01 -17.51 -34.53
N ALA A 85 5.34 -17.32 -34.56
CA ALA A 85 5.95 -16.21 -35.25
C ALA A 85 5.42 -16.23 -36.69
N HIS A 86 4.51 -15.32 -37.02
CA HIS A 86 3.93 -15.23 -38.34
C HIS A 86 5.08 -15.03 -39.34
N ALA A 87 5.15 -15.95 -40.31
CA ALA A 87 6.06 -15.93 -41.44
C ALA A 87 5.74 -14.78 -42.40
#